data_AF-A0A9P8ZUR4-F1
#
_entry.id   AF-A0A9P8ZUR4-F1
#
_cell.length_a   1.000
_cell.length_b   1.000
_cell.length_c   1.000
_cell.angle_alpha   90.00
_cell.angle_beta   90.00
_cell.angle_gamma   90.00
#
_symmetry.space_group_name_H-M   'P 1'
#
loop_
_entity.id
_entity.type
_entity.pdbx_description
1 polymer ?
#
loop_
_entity_poly.entity_id
_entity_poly.type
_entity_poly.pdbx_seq_one_letter_code
_entity_poly.pdbx_strand_id
1 'polypeptide(L)'
;MLGGSPYDARPCDRCRRGKRRCDGPQQPNGVCARCVRAAKNCTYSESSGREKAYPKGYVQALEARVAEVERLLREEVPEALLMQELGNMTLNTLPSVETPSSNLRALAQSDDESDPIQAVASLYETERWVNKFEHPDGHHRWRNPDLQGGFDAAQDRVVVKRPEYWRIPDHEFRGERLEERDFRPVLPPPDELASFMRRYFETSNVVRPIFHRRLFEQRLLSADAMRDRHFLAAVLLVCAIGEGQLAADSADSDNSGSAGSSKEKMPAGYQFFVQAEPLLRMPPPAEPQLLDVQLFFLAAQYIGVVLGKPTAFIPFGTALQLAYQARAHRRSSYKQYPNLLDELWKRTFWSLVVTDRAMSSLFGRPLSIKDDSFDLDLPLEVDDDRWDIATPGFPLRGASIRDLCPSSFFAWHVRLNLILGFVIQTVYSTNRSRVLMGFVGADWEQRTLSQLDALLTEWETTVPKDLGWNSDATNLEMFVQSAVLHTSFYTLIIIAHNPFMRTTAGNFARANMLTTTGLDLAASLEICTNAALQCSDILTTLIDKHPGCFALPGWSEPPFVSCMVLLVNLFGFESRLTNADIKRMTRAVRTCLNALRLISTRLRLALVWW
;
A
#
# COMPACT_ATOMS: atom_id res chain seq x y z
N MET A 1 26.59 -2.36 -60.98
CA MET A 1 25.76 -2.78 -59.82
C MET A 1 24.90 -1.59 -59.45
N LEU A 2 23.56 -1.56 -59.44
CA LEU A 2 22.52 -2.59 -59.49
C LEU A 2 21.34 -2.10 -60.35
N GLY A 3 20.67 -3.02 -61.04
CA GLY A 3 19.45 -2.76 -61.81
C GLY A 3 18.20 -2.61 -60.95
N GLY A 4 17.23 -1.84 -61.46
CA GLY A 4 15.83 -1.81 -61.02
C GLY A 4 14.92 -1.81 -62.25
N SER A 5 13.94 -2.72 -62.27
CA SER A 5 12.95 -2.94 -63.33
C SER A 5 12.14 -1.66 -63.66
N PRO A 6 11.81 -1.37 -64.94
CA PRO A 6 11.07 -0.16 -65.33
C PRO A 6 9.56 -0.18 -65.01
N TYR A 7 9.08 -1.12 -64.18
CA TYR A 7 7.65 -1.38 -63.98
C TYR A 7 7.03 -0.93 -62.65
N ASP A 8 7.81 -0.42 -61.67
CA ASP A 8 7.28 0.00 -60.35
C ASP A 8 7.37 1.51 -60.09
N ALA A 9 7.03 2.31 -61.10
CA ALA A 9 7.01 3.76 -60.96
C ALA A 9 5.64 4.25 -60.42
N ARG A 10 5.63 4.87 -59.23
CA ARG A 10 4.42 5.32 -58.53
C ARG A 10 3.58 6.29 -59.39
N PRO A 11 2.27 6.07 -59.59
CA PRO A 11 1.40 7.03 -60.26
C PRO A 11 1.11 8.26 -59.38
N CYS A 12 0.92 9.44 -59.99
CA CYS A 12 0.63 10.68 -59.26
C CYS A 12 -0.69 10.62 -58.49
N ASP A 13 -0.84 11.45 -57.46
CA ASP A 13 -1.99 11.42 -56.54
C ASP A 13 -3.33 11.55 -57.26
N ARG A 14 -3.39 12.37 -58.33
CA ARG A 14 -4.60 12.58 -59.12
C ARG A 14 -4.94 11.35 -59.98
N CYS A 15 -3.96 10.78 -60.66
CA CYS A 15 -4.16 9.56 -61.47
C CYS A 15 -4.47 8.35 -60.57
N ARG A 16 -3.87 8.28 -59.37
CA ARG A 16 -4.15 7.28 -58.34
C ARG A 16 -5.59 7.38 -57.84
N ARG A 17 -6.06 8.57 -57.43
CA ARG A 17 -7.47 8.79 -57.03
C ARG A 17 -8.45 8.48 -58.15
N GLY A 18 -8.07 8.75 -59.40
CA GLY A 18 -8.90 8.51 -60.57
C GLY A 18 -8.83 7.08 -61.14
N LYS A 19 -8.02 6.18 -60.58
CA LYS A 19 -7.73 4.82 -61.09
C LYS A 19 -7.39 4.78 -62.60
N ARG A 20 -6.55 5.71 -63.07
CA ARG A 20 -6.12 5.80 -64.48
C ARG A 20 -4.60 5.68 -64.59
N ARG A 21 -4.12 5.19 -65.75
CA ARG A 21 -2.69 5.08 -66.06
C ARG A 21 -2.01 6.46 -66.00
N CYS A 22 -0.82 6.50 -65.39
CA CYS A 22 -0.01 7.71 -65.21
C CYS A 22 1.33 7.52 -65.91
N ASP A 23 1.66 8.45 -66.81
CA ASP A 23 2.92 8.51 -67.54
C ASP A 23 3.97 9.43 -66.88
N GLY A 24 3.59 10.10 -65.78
CA GLY A 24 4.43 11.09 -65.11
C GLY A 24 5.83 10.62 -64.70
N PRO A 25 6.04 9.39 -64.22
CA PRO A 25 7.38 8.91 -63.88
C PRO A 25 8.30 8.67 -65.09
N GLN A 26 7.74 8.59 -66.30
CA GLN A 26 8.51 8.45 -67.54
C GLN A 26 8.80 9.80 -68.21
N GLN A 27 8.27 10.91 -67.66
CA GLN A 27 8.49 12.25 -68.18
C GLN A 27 9.68 12.93 -67.49
N PRO A 28 10.53 13.67 -68.23
CA PRO A 28 11.75 14.27 -67.69
C PRO A 28 11.51 15.34 -66.61
N ASN A 29 10.29 15.88 -66.52
CA ASN A 29 9.87 16.84 -65.50
C ASN A 29 9.00 16.22 -64.39
N GLY A 30 8.76 14.90 -64.41
CA GLY A 30 7.93 14.20 -63.43
C GLY A 30 6.42 14.49 -63.51
N VAL A 31 5.97 15.32 -64.47
CA VAL A 31 4.57 15.75 -64.61
C VAL A 31 3.88 14.92 -65.68
N CYS A 32 2.74 14.28 -65.34
CA CYS A 32 2.02 13.43 -66.29
C CYS A 32 1.25 14.26 -67.33
N ALA A 33 1.22 13.82 -68.60
CA ALA A 33 0.59 14.57 -69.70
C ALA A 33 -0.89 14.82 -69.45
N ARG A 34 -1.55 13.94 -68.68
CA ARG A 34 -2.96 14.06 -68.32
C ARG A 34 -3.23 15.16 -67.28
N CYS A 35 -2.28 15.44 -66.37
CA CYS A 35 -2.40 16.57 -65.46
C CYS A 35 -2.16 17.90 -66.19
N VAL A 36 -1.22 17.92 -67.15
CA VAL A 36 -0.97 19.08 -68.02
C VAL A 36 -2.21 19.45 -68.83
N ARG A 37 -2.81 18.51 -69.57
CA ARG A 37 -4.00 18.79 -70.39
C ARG A 37 -5.21 19.27 -69.59
N ALA A 38 -5.30 18.85 -68.33
CA ALA A 38 -6.40 19.25 -67.47
C ALA A 38 -6.07 20.47 -66.60
N ALA A 39 -4.92 21.13 -66.82
CA ALA A 39 -4.45 22.30 -66.09
C ALA A 39 -4.58 22.17 -64.56
N LYS A 40 -4.19 21.03 -64.00
CA LYS A 40 -4.13 20.83 -62.54
C LYS A 40 -2.76 20.32 -62.12
N ASN A 41 -2.39 20.61 -60.88
CA ASN A 41 -1.11 20.23 -60.30
C ASN A 41 -0.96 18.70 -60.19
N CYS A 42 0.18 18.21 -60.65
CA CYS A 42 0.57 16.81 -60.58
C CYS A 42 1.48 16.63 -59.35
N THR A 43 0.99 15.99 -58.30
CA THR A 43 1.72 15.81 -57.03
C THR A 43 1.90 14.33 -56.69
N TYR A 44 2.94 14.04 -55.91
CA TYR A 44 3.27 12.70 -55.41
C TYR A 44 3.48 12.75 -53.89
N SER A 45 2.49 13.25 -53.16
CA SER A 45 2.56 13.43 -51.70
C SER A 45 2.49 12.09 -50.95
N GLU A 46 3.40 11.84 -50.01
CA GLU A 46 3.42 10.58 -49.22
C GLU A 46 2.30 10.51 -48.16
N SER A 47 1.67 11.64 -47.84
CA SER A 47 0.73 11.78 -46.73
C SER A 47 -0.75 11.81 -47.20
N SER A 48 -1.30 10.66 -47.57
CA SER A 48 -2.76 10.51 -47.74
C SER A 48 -3.31 9.35 -46.91
N GLY A 49 -3.05 9.39 -45.61
CA GLY A 49 -3.89 8.76 -44.59
C GLY A 49 -4.90 9.79 -44.08
N ARG A 50 -6.19 9.47 -44.07
CA ARG A 50 -7.23 10.31 -43.45
C ARG A 50 -7.06 10.27 -41.92
N GLU A 51 -6.51 11.32 -41.32
CA GLU A 51 -6.73 11.63 -39.90
C GLU A 51 -8.10 12.30 -39.73
N LYS A 52 -8.86 11.87 -38.71
CA LYS A 52 -10.15 12.49 -38.36
C LYS A 52 -9.89 13.90 -37.83
N ALA A 53 -10.16 14.92 -38.63
CA ALA A 53 -10.04 16.32 -38.21
C ALA A 53 -11.24 16.71 -37.32
N TYR A 54 -10.97 17.04 -36.06
CA TYR A 54 -11.94 17.66 -35.17
C TYR A 54 -12.19 19.12 -35.60
N PRO A 55 -13.41 19.68 -35.40
CA PRO A 55 -13.71 21.05 -35.81
C PRO A 55 -12.75 22.05 -35.16
N LYS A 56 -12.16 22.96 -35.94
CA LYS A 56 -11.22 23.99 -35.42
C LYS A 56 -11.79 24.78 -34.24
N GLY A 57 -13.10 25.07 -34.25
CA GLY A 57 -13.76 25.77 -33.14
C GLY A 57 -13.78 24.96 -31.85
N TYR A 58 -13.83 23.62 -31.91
CA TYR A 58 -13.76 22.75 -30.74
C TYR A 58 -12.35 22.73 -30.15
N VAL A 59 -11.33 22.66 -31.01
CA VAL A 59 -9.92 22.70 -30.58
C VAL A 59 -9.59 24.06 -29.95
N GLN A 60 -9.99 25.17 -30.59
CA GLN A 60 -9.78 26.52 -30.06
C GLN A 60 -10.53 26.76 -28.74
N ALA A 61 -11.74 26.22 -28.58
CA ALA A 61 -12.48 26.31 -27.32
C ALA A 61 -11.82 25.50 -26.20
N LEU A 62 -11.20 24.36 -26.52
CA LEU A 62 -10.41 23.58 -25.56
C LEU A 62 -9.12 24.31 -25.18
N GLU A 63 -8.38 24.85 -26.15
CA GLU A 63 -7.17 25.64 -25.92
C GLU A 63 -7.45 26.87 -25.04
N ALA A 64 -8.56 27.59 -25.30
CA ALA A 64 -8.97 28.73 -24.47
C ALA A 64 -9.34 28.32 -23.04
N ARG A 65 -10.03 27.19 -22.85
CA ARG A 65 -10.36 26.68 -21.51
C ARG A 65 -9.13 26.21 -20.74
N VAL A 66 -8.17 25.59 -21.42
CA VAL A 66 -6.91 25.16 -20.80
C VAL A 66 -6.10 26.39 -20.36
N ALA A 67 -5.97 27.40 -21.23
CA ALA A 67 -5.27 28.64 -20.90
C ALA A 67 -5.87 29.35 -19.68
N GLU A 68 -7.20 29.37 -19.55
CA GLU A 68 -7.87 29.99 -18.40
C GLU A 68 -7.65 29.19 -17.10
N VAL A 69 -7.69 27.86 -17.16
CA VAL A 69 -7.40 27.02 -15.99
C VAL A 69 -5.94 27.16 -15.56
N GLU A 70 -5.01 27.19 -16.50
CA GLU A 70 -3.58 27.42 -16.21
C GLU A 70 -3.29 28.82 -15.65
N ARG A 71 -4.08 29.82 -16.03
CA ARG A 71 -4.00 31.18 -15.46
C ARG A 71 -4.47 31.18 -14.00
N LEU A 72 -5.62 30.58 -13.73
CA LEU A 72 -6.18 30.48 -12.37
C LEU A 72 -5.29 29.68 -11.43
N LEU A 73 -4.66 28.60 -11.91
CA LEU A 73 -3.72 27.81 -11.11
C LEU A 73 -2.46 28.60 -10.73
N ARG A 74 -1.97 29.48 -11.62
CA ARG A 74 -0.82 30.34 -11.35
C ARG A 74 -1.14 31.50 -10.40
N GLU A 75 -2.39 31.95 -10.36
CA GLU A 75 -2.84 33.04 -9.48
C GLU A 75 -3.10 32.56 -8.04
N GLU A 76 -3.55 31.32 -7.86
CA GLU A 76 -3.92 30.77 -6.55
C GLU A 76 -2.81 29.96 -5.85
N VAL A 77 -1.81 29.48 -6.58
CA VAL A 77 -0.70 28.68 -6.00
C VAL A 77 0.65 29.23 -6.47
N PRO A 78 1.39 29.97 -5.63
CA PRO A 78 2.75 30.38 -5.95
C PRO A 78 3.63 29.15 -6.17
N GLU A 79 4.30 29.04 -7.32
CA GLU A 79 5.22 27.94 -7.69
C GLU A 79 6.32 27.71 -6.62
N ALA A 80 6.66 28.76 -5.86
CA ALA A 80 7.56 28.71 -4.71
C ALA A 80 7.04 27.87 -3.53
N LEU A 81 5.73 27.82 -3.28
CA LEU A 81 5.12 27.02 -2.20
C LEU A 81 5.15 25.53 -2.54
N LEU A 82 4.97 25.18 -3.81
CA LEU A 82 5.12 23.80 -4.31
C LEU A 82 6.59 23.33 -4.23
N MET A 83 7.56 24.16 -4.60
CA MET A 83 8.98 23.84 -4.45
C MET A 83 9.44 23.78 -3.00
N GLN A 84 8.82 24.54 -2.11
CA GLN A 84 9.05 24.46 -0.67
C GLN A 84 8.50 23.12 -0.14
N GLU A 85 7.25 22.75 -0.40
CA GLU A 85 6.71 21.43 -0.02
C GLU A 85 7.52 20.25 -0.57
N LEU A 86 8.02 20.33 -1.81
CA LEU A 86 8.87 19.31 -2.44
C LEU A 86 10.32 19.29 -1.91
N GLY A 87 10.83 20.43 -1.40
CA GLY A 87 12.18 20.55 -0.83
C GLY A 87 12.25 20.27 0.67
N ASN A 88 11.11 20.27 1.36
CA ASN A 88 11.02 20.12 2.81
C ASN A 88 10.99 18.65 3.27
N MET A 89 10.75 17.69 2.37
CA MET A 89 10.81 16.27 2.70
C MET A 89 12.27 15.80 2.82
N THR A 90 12.82 15.94 4.01
CA THR A 90 14.04 15.23 4.43
C THR A 90 13.66 14.22 5.51
N LEU A 91 14.38 13.11 5.69
CA LEU A 91 14.12 12.20 6.84
C LEU A 91 14.23 12.92 8.20
N ASN A 92 14.85 14.11 8.23
CA ASN A 92 15.01 14.98 9.40
C ASN A 92 13.77 15.81 9.77
N THR A 93 12.72 15.86 8.93
CA THR A 93 11.42 16.47 9.28
C THR A 93 10.51 15.56 10.10
N LEU A 94 10.98 14.36 10.46
CA LEU A 94 10.34 13.53 11.49
C LEU A 94 10.45 14.25 12.85
N PRO A 95 9.38 14.32 13.66
CA PRO A 95 9.43 15.00 14.95
C PRO A 95 10.51 14.37 15.83
N SER A 96 11.49 15.19 16.21
CA SER A 96 12.47 14.83 17.22
C SER A 96 11.72 14.60 18.53
N VAL A 97 11.94 13.44 19.16
CA VAL A 97 11.40 13.17 20.50
C VAL A 97 12.13 14.09 21.49
N GLU A 98 11.56 15.26 21.77
CA GLU A 98 11.98 16.05 22.92
C GLU A 98 11.53 15.34 24.20
N THR A 99 12.51 14.88 24.98
CA THR A 99 12.27 14.25 26.28
C THR A 99 11.68 15.26 27.27
N PRO A 100 10.49 15.02 27.86
CA PRO A 100 9.88 15.91 28.84
C PRO A 100 10.59 15.76 30.19
N SER A 101 11.74 16.41 30.35
CA SER A 101 12.63 16.24 31.51
C SER A 101 12.33 17.17 32.69
N SER A 102 11.45 18.16 32.54
CA SER A 102 11.28 19.20 33.59
C SER A 102 10.03 19.06 34.47
N ASN A 103 9.00 18.29 34.08
CA ASN A 103 7.74 18.20 34.84
C ASN A 103 7.56 16.89 35.64
N LEU A 104 8.51 15.96 35.55
CA LEU A 104 8.43 14.62 36.16
C LEU A 104 8.51 14.56 37.69
N ARG A 105 8.85 15.66 38.39
CA ARG A 105 8.99 15.67 39.85
C ARG A 105 7.71 15.98 40.63
N ALA A 106 6.66 16.48 39.98
CA ALA A 106 5.48 17.00 40.71
C ALA A 106 4.36 15.97 40.94
N LEU A 107 4.40 14.78 40.33
CA LEU A 107 3.28 13.81 40.35
C LEU A 107 3.62 12.46 41.02
N ALA A 108 4.82 12.30 41.58
CA ALA A 108 5.26 11.08 42.25
C ALA A 108 4.70 10.91 43.68
N GLN A 109 3.49 11.42 43.98
CA GLN A 109 2.93 11.46 45.35
C GLN A 109 1.45 11.01 45.45
N SER A 110 0.94 10.21 44.52
CA SER A 110 -0.37 9.57 44.71
C SER A 110 -0.23 8.05 44.62
N ASP A 111 -0.05 7.43 45.78
CA ASP A 111 -0.16 5.98 45.98
C ASP A 111 -1.64 5.60 46.04
N ASP A 112 -2.16 4.92 45.02
CA ASP A 112 -3.43 4.19 45.12
C ASP A 112 -3.25 2.81 44.46
N GLU A 113 -3.02 1.80 45.29
CA GLU A 113 -2.88 0.39 44.89
C GLU A 113 -4.25 -0.15 44.43
N SER A 114 -4.43 -0.34 43.13
CA SER A 114 -5.57 -1.08 42.57
C SER A 114 -5.11 -2.33 41.81
N ASP A 115 -5.95 -3.38 41.86
CA ASP A 115 -5.66 -4.75 41.42
C ASP A 115 -5.32 -4.83 39.91
N PRO A 116 -4.14 -5.36 39.51
CA PRO A 116 -3.67 -5.35 38.11
C PRO A 116 -4.63 -6.01 37.11
N ILE A 117 -5.45 -6.97 37.56
CA ILE A 117 -6.40 -7.71 36.71
C ILE A 117 -7.61 -6.83 36.34
N GLN A 118 -8.05 -5.95 37.23
CA GLN A 118 -9.12 -4.99 36.95
C GLN A 118 -8.63 -3.82 36.10
N ALA A 119 -7.38 -3.40 36.24
CA ALA A 119 -6.75 -2.39 35.38
C ALA A 119 -6.72 -2.84 33.90
N VAL A 120 -6.41 -4.11 33.63
CA VAL A 120 -6.37 -4.69 32.28
C VAL A 120 -7.75 -4.79 31.61
N ALA A 121 -8.79 -5.17 32.35
CA ALA A 121 -10.16 -5.15 31.86
C ALA A 121 -10.64 -3.71 31.59
N SER A 122 -10.27 -2.76 32.47
CA SER A 122 -10.62 -1.33 32.32
C SER A 122 -9.94 -0.64 31.12
N LEU A 123 -8.78 -1.13 30.65
CA LEU A 123 -8.11 -0.63 29.44
C LEU A 123 -8.91 -0.93 28.16
N TYR A 124 -9.76 -1.96 28.17
CA TYR A 124 -10.66 -2.28 27.06
C TYR A 124 -12.12 -1.86 27.32
N GLU A 125 -12.54 -1.73 28.58
CA GLU A 125 -13.94 -1.42 28.93
C GLU A 125 -14.19 0.04 29.37
N THR A 126 -13.15 0.86 29.59
CA THR A 126 -13.34 2.27 29.96
C THR A 126 -12.22 3.19 29.45
N GLU A 127 -12.44 3.82 28.30
CA GLU A 127 -12.39 5.30 28.23
C GLU A 127 -13.33 5.79 27.11
N ARG A 128 -14.46 6.29 27.61
CA ARG A 128 -15.59 6.94 26.95
C ARG A 128 -15.11 8.09 26.03
N TRP A 129 -14.99 7.85 24.73
CA TRP A 129 -14.80 8.90 23.72
C TRP A 129 -16.13 9.51 23.29
N VAL A 130 -16.88 10.00 24.28
CA VAL A 130 -18.01 10.89 24.03
C VAL A 130 -17.42 12.28 23.76
N ASN A 131 -17.53 12.71 22.49
CA ASN A 131 -17.38 14.10 22.01
C ASN A 131 -15.95 14.65 21.78
N LYS A 132 -15.33 14.27 20.66
CA LYS A 132 -14.51 15.23 19.87
C LYS A 132 -14.94 15.23 18.39
N PHE A 133 -16.20 15.57 18.14
CA PHE A 133 -16.63 16.09 16.83
C PHE A 133 -16.23 17.57 16.64
N GLU A 134 -15.62 18.20 17.63
CA GLU A 134 -15.21 19.60 17.59
C GLU A 134 -13.72 19.70 17.24
N HIS A 135 -13.46 20.27 16.06
CA HIS A 135 -12.22 20.97 15.76
C HIS A 135 -12.19 22.28 16.58
N PRO A 136 -11.07 22.64 17.23
CA PRO A 136 -10.80 24.03 17.61
C PRO A 136 -10.68 24.91 16.35
N ASP A 137 -10.06 24.37 15.29
CA ASP A 137 -9.71 25.14 14.09
C ASP A 137 -10.05 24.35 12.83
N GLY A 138 -11.23 24.56 12.23
CA GLY A 138 -11.65 23.80 11.05
C GLY A 138 -13.00 24.21 10.48
N HIS A 139 -12.99 25.22 9.63
CA HIS A 139 -14.11 25.85 8.92
C HIS A 139 -15.08 24.88 8.22
N HIS A 140 -16.27 24.64 8.79
CA HIS A 140 -17.55 24.49 8.05
C HIS A 140 -18.74 24.86 8.96
N ARG A 141 -18.70 26.05 9.55
CA ARG A 141 -19.91 26.65 10.13
C ARG A 141 -20.71 27.24 8.99
N TRP A 142 -21.73 26.53 8.50
CA TRP A 142 -22.82 27.18 7.77
C TRP A 142 -23.40 28.23 8.72
N ARG A 143 -22.96 29.49 8.57
CA ARG A 143 -23.57 30.64 9.24
C ARG A 143 -24.99 30.71 8.69
N ASN A 144 -25.96 30.41 9.54
CA ASN A 144 -27.33 30.80 9.29
C ASN A 144 -27.37 32.34 9.35
N PRO A 145 -27.72 33.06 8.26
CA PRO A 145 -27.65 34.52 8.22
C PRO A 145 -28.61 35.22 9.21
N ASP A 146 -29.61 34.50 9.72
CA ASP A 146 -30.73 35.08 10.48
C ASP A 146 -30.48 35.27 11.99
N LEU A 147 -29.26 35.02 12.48
CA LEU A 147 -28.87 35.28 13.87
C LEU A 147 -27.90 36.45 13.95
N GLN A 148 -28.32 37.62 13.48
CA GLN A 148 -27.70 38.90 13.80
C GLN A 148 -28.21 39.38 15.17
N GLY A 149 -27.51 39.01 16.23
CA GLY A 149 -27.77 39.53 17.56
C GLY A 149 -26.61 39.28 18.52
N GLY A 150 -25.79 40.32 18.71
CA GLY A 150 -24.92 40.55 19.88
C GLY A 150 -23.90 39.47 20.23
N PHE A 151 -22.64 39.66 19.82
CA PHE A 151 -21.51 38.94 20.42
C PHE A 151 -20.76 39.90 21.34
N ASP A 152 -21.05 39.81 22.64
CA ASP A 152 -20.10 40.17 23.70
C ASP A 152 -19.45 38.89 24.26
N ALA A 153 -18.21 39.07 24.70
CA ALA A 153 -17.20 38.06 24.88
C ALA A 153 -17.43 37.06 26.04
N ALA A 154 -16.72 35.93 25.93
CA ALA A 154 -16.27 35.06 27.01
C ALA A 154 -17.34 34.46 27.94
N GLN A 155 -17.86 33.27 27.57
CA GLN A 155 -18.33 32.28 28.54
C GLN A 155 -18.41 30.90 27.88
N ASP A 156 -17.87 29.90 28.59
CA ASP A 156 -17.96 28.46 28.29
C ASP A 156 -19.38 28.09 27.87
N ARG A 157 -19.58 27.87 26.57
CA ARG A 157 -20.83 27.31 26.06
C ARG A 157 -20.76 25.81 26.21
N VAL A 158 -21.35 25.28 27.28
CA VAL A 158 -21.77 23.88 27.35
C VAL A 158 -22.69 23.62 26.15
N VAL A 159 -22.21 22.88 25.16
CA VAL A 159 -23.03 22.46 24.02
C VAL A 159 -24.04 21.45 24.53
N VAL A 160 -25.26 21.91 24.81
CA VAL A 160 -26.39 21.03 25.13
C VAL A 160 -26.78 20.30 23.84
N LYS A 161 -26.22 19.11 23.65
CA LYS A 161 -26.61 18.21 22.57
C LYS A 161 -28.06 17.76 22.78
N ARG A 162 -28.90 17.94 21.75
CA ARG A 162 -30.27 17.43 21.71
C ARG A 162 -30.28 15.90 21.70
N PRO A 163 -30.63 15.21 22.79
CA PRO A 163 -30.46 13.76 22.90
C PRO A 163 -31.16 12.98 21.79
N GLU A 164 -32.27 13.50 21.26
CA GLU A 164 -33.09 12.88 20.22
C GLU A 164 -32.40 12.73 18.85
N TYR A 165 -31.33 13.48 18.57
CA TYR A 165 -30.57 13.37 17.32
C TYR A 165 -29.26 12.58 17.46
N TRP A 166 -28.83 12.32 18.69
CA TRP A 166 -27.57 11.62 18.99
C TRP A 166 -27.79 10.27 19.68
N ARG A 167 -29.01 9.98 20.16
CA ARG A 167 -29.43 8.65 20.57
C ARG A 167 -30.09 7.96 19.41
N ILE A 168 -29.51 6.85 18.97
CA ILE A 168 -30.11 6.02 17.94
C ILE A 168 -31.34 5.32 18.55
N PRO A 169 -32.54 5.43 17.95
CA PRO A 169 -33.75 4.80 18.49
C PRO A 169 -33.63 3.27 18.59
N ASP A 170 -34.08 2.69 19.71
CA ASP A 170 -33.93 1.25 20.00
C ASP A 170 -34.52 0.27 18.97
N HIS A 171 -35.45 0.74 18.13
CA HIS A 171 -36.09 -0.06 17.10
C HIS A 171 -35.25 -0.20 15.83
N GLU A 172 -34.26 0.67 15.61
CA GLU A 172 -33.38 0.61 14.43
C GLU A 172 -32.39 -0.56 14.49
N PHE A 173 -32.08 -1.09 15.68
CA PHE A 173 -31.17 -2.24 15.89
C PHE A 173 -31.86 -3.54 16.34
N ARG A 174 -33.19 -3.61 16.32
CA ARG A 174 -33.93 -4.67 17.05
C ARG A 174 -33.86 -6.05 16.38
N GLY A 175 -33.69 -6.11 15.05
CA GLY A 175 -33.49 -7.37 14.31
C GLY A 175 -32.05 -7.90 14.39
N GLU A 176 -31.07 -7.00 14.48
CA GLU A 176 -29.64 -7.30 14.44
C GLU A 176 -29.10 -7.82 15.78
N ARG A 177 -29.61 -7.32 16.91
CA ARG A 177 -29.23 -7.78 18.26
C ARG A 177 -29.64 -9.23 18.60
N LEU A 178 -30.44 -9.89 17.76
CA LEU A 178 -30.87 -11.28 17.98
C LEU A 178 -29.80 -12.29 17.49
N GLU A 179 -29.22 -12.11 16.30
CA GLU A 179 -28.16 -12.98 15.78
C GLU A 179 -26.86 -12.87 16.60
N GLU A 180 -26.61 -11.68 17.14
CA GLU A 180 -25.51 -11.40 18.06
C GLU A 180 -25.59 -12.25 19.36
N ARG A 181 -26.80 -12.52 19.88
CA ARG A 181 -26.99 -13.16 21.19
C ARG A 181 -26.62 -14.64 21.22
N ASP A 182 -26.60 -15.31 20.07
CA ASP A 182 -26.36 -16.76 19.95
C ASP A 182 -24.94 -17.11 19.48
N PHE A 183 -24.05 -16.12 19.32
CA PHE A 183 -22.65 -16.37 18.95
C PHE A 183 -21.91 -17.17 20.04
N ARG A 184 -21.72 -18.46 19.79
CA ARG A 184 -20.99 -19.40 20.64
C ARG A 184 -19.99 -20.19 19.79
N PRO A 185 -18.78 -19.66 19.58
CA PRO A 185 -17.81 -20.31 18.73
C PRO A 185 -17.24 -21.56 19.40
N VAL A 186 -16.86 -22.53 18.56
CA VAL A 186 -16.09 -23.70 18.95
C VAL A 186 -14.63 -23.36 18.75
N LEU A 187 -13.91 -23.17 19.86
CA LEU A 187 -12.46 -22.98 19.86
C LEU A 187 -11.75 -24.32 19.59
N PRO A 188 -10.54 -24.29 19.00
CA PRO A 188 -9.71 -25.49 18.87
C PRO A 188 -9.35 -26.10 20.24
N PRO A 189 -8.92 -27.37 20.28
CA PRO A 189 -8.27 -27.95 21.45
C PRO A 189 -7.13 -27.05 21.97
N PRO A 190 -6.85 -27.02 23.29
CA PRO A 190 -5.86 -26.10 23.87
C PRO A 190 -4.48 -26.14 23.22
N ASP A 191 -4.00 -27.33 22.85
CA ASP A 191 -2.69 -27.51 22.21
C ASP A 191 -2.65 -26.91 20.79
N GLU A 192 -3.72 -27.12 20.01
CA GLU A 192 -3.87 -26.55 18.67
C GLU A 192 -4.05 -25.03 18.73
N LEU A 193 -4.90 -24.55 19.65
CA LEU A 193 -5.11 -23.13 19.90
C LEU A 193 -3.80 -22.42 20.22
N ALA A 194 -3.01 -22.96 21.15
CA ALA A 194 -1.71 -22.42 21.51
C ALA A 194 -0.72 -22.45 20.33
N SER A 195 -0.74 -23.51 19.51
CA SER A 195 0.12 -23.64 18.34
C SER A 195 -0.22 -22.60 17.25
N PHE A 196 -1.50 -22.45 16.91
CA PHE A 196 -1.95 -21.47 15.91
C PHE A 196 -1.70 -20.03 16.37
N MET A 197 -2.03 -19.72 17.62
CA MET A 197 -1.77 -18.40 18.20
C MET A 197 -0.27 -18.07 18.20
N ARG A 198 0.57 -18.99 18.67
CA ARG A 198 2.03 -18.82 18.67
C ARG A 198 2.52 -18.47 17.28
N ARG A 199 2.10 -19.24 16.27
CA ARG A 199 2.49 -19.02 14.89
C ARG A 199 2.06 -17.65 14.35
N TYR A 200 0.82 -17.22 14.64
CA TYR A 200 0.35 -15.88 14.26
C TYR A 200 1.21 -14.77 14.88
N PHE A 201 1.50 -14.88 16.18
CA PHE A 201 2.29 -13.86 16.89
C PHE A 201 3.73 -13.80 16.40
N GLU A 202 4.34 -14.94 16.06
CA GLU A 202 5.74 -15.02 15.59
C GLU A 202 5.93 -14.57 14.13
N THR A 203 4.86 -14.41 13.36
CA THR A 203 4.96 -14.14 11.90
C THR A 203 4.08 -12.99 11.42
N SER A 204 2.77 -13.03 11.64
CA SER A 204 1.83 -12.00 11.19
C SER A 204 1.87 -10.75 12.06
N ASN A 205 1.77 -10.93 13.38
CA ASN A 205 1.70 -9.80 14.30
C ASN A 205 3.03 -9.01 14.32
N VAL A 206 4.18 -9.66 14.18
CA VAL A 206 5.48 -8.96 14.11
C VAL A 206 5.59 -8.03 12.89
N VAL A 207 4.93 -8.36 11.77
CA VAL A 207 4.92 -7.55 10.54
C VAL A 207 3.79 -6.50 10.55
N ARG A 208 2.70 -6.77 11.28
CA ARG A 208 1.54 -5.89 11.48
C ARG A 208 1.14 -5.94 12.97
N PRO A 209 1.81 -5.16 13.85
CA PRO A 209 1.72 -5.30 15.30
C PRO A 209 0.47 -4.65 15.86
N ILE A 210 -0.68 -5.24 15.53
CA ILE A 210 -1.98 -4.75 15.97
C ILE A 210 -2.30 -5.19 17.38
N PHE A 211 -1.76 -6.32 17.87
CA PHE A 211 -1.97 -6.81 19.22
C PHE A 211 -0.69 -6.80 20.05
N HIS A 212 -0.86 -6.56 21.35
CA HIS A 212 0.15 -6.86 22.36
C HIS A 212 -0.02 -8.30 22.85
N ARG A 213 0.98 -9.16 22.62
CA ARG A 213 0.84 -10.63 22.82
C ARG A 213 0.40 -11.00 24.23
N ARG A 214 1.11 -10.51 25.25
CA ARG A 214 0.80 -10.84 26.66
C ARG A 214 -0.60 -10.41 27.07
N LEU A 215 -1.06 -9.28 26.54
CA LEU A 215 -2.37 -8.71 26.86
C LEU A 215 -3.48 -9.55 26.23
N PHE A 216 -3.26 -10.00 24.99
CA PHE A 216 -4.16 -10.90 24.28
C PHE A 216 -4.28 -12.26 24.99
N GLU A 217 -3.14 -12.86 25.39
CA GLU A 217 -3.09 -14.13 26.11
C GLU A 217 -3.75 -14.02 27.50
N GLN A 218 -3.47 -12.95 28.26
CA GLN A 218 -4.13 -12.69 29.55
C GLN A 218 -5.64 -12.53 29.40
N ARG A 219 -6.09 -11.79 28.38
CA ARG A 219 -7.53 -11.62 28.11
C ARG A 219 -8.19 -12.95 27.79
N LEU A 220 -7.54 -13.83 27.03
CA LEU A 220 -8.07 -15.17 26.73
C LEU A 220 -8.24 -16.05 27.98
N LEU A 221 -7.39 -15.87 28.98
CA LEU A 221 -7.49 -16.58 30.26
C LEU A 221 -8.51 -15.97 31.23
N SER A 222 -9.01 -14.76 30.94
CA SER A 222 -9.97 -14.07 31.81
C SER A 222 -11.36 -14.73 31.77
N ALA A 223 -12.11 -14.60 32.86
CA ALA A 223 -13.48 -15.12 32.94
C ALA A 223 -14.43 -14.44 31.93
N ASP A 224 -14.14 -13.21 31.53
CA ASP A 224 -14.97 -12.41 30.62
C ASP A 224 -14.65 -12.66 29.14
N ALA A 225 -13.55 -13.35 28.82
CA ALA A 225 -13.18 -13.72 27.45
C ALA A 225 -14.32 -14.42 26.71
N MET A 226 -15.00 -15.34 27.41
CA MET A 226 -16.09 -16.15 26.85
C MET A 226 -17.39 -15.36 26.64
N ARG A 227 -17.48 -14.15 27.20
CA ARG A 227 -18.63 -13.25 27.03
C ARG A 227 -18.43 -12.26 25.89
N ASP A 228 -17.18 -11.95 25.57
CA ASP A 228 -16.82 -11.01 24.52
C ASP A 228 -16.73 -11.70 23.14
N ARG A 229 -17.78 -11.47 22.36
CA ARG A 229 -17.97 -12.09 21.04
C ARG A 229 -16.97 -11.56 20.00
N HIS A 230 -16.67 -10.26 20.03
CA HIS A 230 -15.72 -9.65 19.10
C HIS A 230 -14.31 -10.15 19.40
N PHE A 231 -13.98 -10.33 20.68
CA PHE A 231 -12.71 -10.90 21.08
C PHE A 231 -12.59 -12.37 20.66
N LEU A 232 -13.61 -13.19 20.89
CA LEU A 232 -13.61 -14.57 20.43
C LEU A 232 -13.54 -14.70 18.90
N ALA A 233 -14.16 -13.79 18.15
CA ALA A 233 -14.01 -13.74 16.70
C ALA A 233 -12.60 -13.35 16.28
N ALA A 234 -11.95 -12.42 16.99
CA ALA A 234 -10.54 -12.10 16.77
C ALA A 234 -9.65 -13.31 17.05
N VAL A 235 -9.90 -14.06 18.13
CA VAL A 235 -9.20 -15.34 18.44
C VAL A 235 -9.37 -16.34 17.30
N LEU A 236 -10.59 -16.53 16.78
CA LEU A 236 -10.83 -17.41 15.64
C LEU A 236 -10.05 -16.98 14.39
N LEU A 237 -10.00 -15.69 14.07
CA LEU A 237 -9.25 -15.20 12.92
C LEU A 237 -7.73 -15.30 13.11
N VAL A 238 -7.23 -15.09 14.34
CA VAL A 238 -5.84 -15.39 14.71
C VAL A 238 -5.52 -16.87 14.47
N CYS A 239 -6.41 -17.78 14.89
CA CYS A 239 -6.28 -19.21 14.61
C CYS A 239 -6.33 -19.52 13.11
N ALA A 240 -7.24 -18.87 12.37
CA ALA A 240 -7.39 -19.07 10.93
C ALA A 240 -6.10 -18.73 10.16
N ILE A 241 -5.46 -17.62 10.52
CA ILE A 241 -4.20 -17.19 9.92
C ILE A 241 -3.05 -18.12 10.36
N GLY A 242 -2.97 -18.46 11.65
CA GLY A 242 -1.93 -19.32 12.20
C GLY A 242 -1.96 -20.75 11.65
N GLU A 243 -3.15 -21.36 11.54
CA GLU A 243 -3.32 -22.67 10.90
C GLU A 243 -2.93 -22.61 9.42
N GLY A 244 -3.32 -21.56 8.69
CA GLY A 244 -2.95 -21.36 7.29
C GLY A 244 -1.43 -21.38 7.08
N GLN A 245 -0.67 -20.81 8.01
CA GLN A 245 0.79 -20.77 7.98
C GLN A 245 1.43 -22.11 8.33
N LEU A 246 0.91 -22.83 9.32
CA LEU A 246 1.40 -24.17 9.66
C LEU A 246 1.12 -25.17 8.55
N ALA A 247 -0.10 -25.14 7.99
CA ALA A 247 -0.47 -25.99 6.87
C ALA A 247 0.42 -25.75 5.63
N ALA A 248 0.88 -24.50 5.45
CA ALA A 248 1.81 -24.15 4.39
C ALA A 248 3.23 -24.73 4.61
N ASP A 249 3.69 -24.89 5.86
CA ASP A 249 4.97 -25.57 6.16
C ASP A 249 4.87 -27.09 5.94
N SER A 250 3.72 -27.70 6.26
CA SER A 250 3.53 -29.15 6.15
C SER A 250 3.22 -29.65 4.73
N ALA A 251 2.75 -28.78 3.83
CA ALA A 251 2.30 -29.19 2.49
C ALA A 251 3.42 -29.77 1.60
N ASP A 252 4.69 -29.58 1.95
CA ASP A 252 5.83 -30.13 1.21
C ASP A 252 6.09 -31.62 1.52
N SER A 253 5.46 -32.22 2.55
CA SER A 253 5.61 -33.65 2.88
C SER A 253 4.65 -34.59 2.12
N ASP A 254 3.49 -34.10 1.67
CA ASP A 254 2.37 -34.94 1.20
C ASP A 254 2.27 -35.05 -0.33
N ASN A 255 3.40 -34.93 -1.04
CA ASN A 255 3.44 -35.12 -2.49
C ASN A 255 3.48 -36.61 -2.92
N SER A 256 3.11 -37.54 -2.04
CA SER A 256 2.85 -38.94 -2.39
C SER A 256 1.46 -39.06 -3.01
N GLY A 257 1.42 -39.27 -4.32
CA GLY A 257 0.22 -39.23 -5.15
C GLY A 257 -0.98 -40.01 -4.60
N SER A 258 -2.10 -39.30 -4.47
CA SER A 258 -3.43 -39.87 -4.63
C SER A 258 -4.24 -38.92 -5.50
N ALA A 259 -4.14 -39.12 -6.81
CA ALA A 259 -5.09 -38.62 -7.78
C ALA A 259 -6.41 -39.40 -7.61
N GLY A 260 -7.18 -39.05 -6.58
CA GLY A 260 -8.39 -39.77 -6.21
C GLY A 260 -9.35 -38.90 -5.40
N SER A 261 -10.40 -38.41 -6.07
CA SER A 261 -11.52 -37.61 -5.57
C SER A 261 -11.29 -36.09 -5.45
N SER A 262 -11.77 -35.39 -6.47
CA SER A 262 -11.94 -33.93 -6.52
C SER A 262 -13.03 -33.46 -5.54
N LYS A 263 -12.83 -33.64 -4.24
CA LYS A 263 -13.53 -32.83 -3.24
C LYS A 263 -12.70 -31.57 -3.06
N GLU A 264 -13.31 -30.43 -3.38
CA GLU A 264 -12.73 -29.10 -3.18
C GLU A 264 -12.24 -28.99 -1.74
N LYS A 265 -10.93 -29.14 -1.50
CA LYS A 265 -10.37 -29.04 -0.15
C LYS A 265 -10.59 -27.60 0.31
N MET A 266 -11.26 -27.46 1.45
CA MET A 266 -11.49 -26.16 2.05
C MET A 266 -10.13 -25.54 2.43
N PRO A 267 -9.92 -24.22 2.26
CA PRO A 267 -8.67 -23.61 2.68
C PRO A 267 -8.43 -23.80 4.19
N ALA A 268 -7.17 -23.91 4.59
CA ALA A 268 -6.79 -23.97 6.01
C ALA A 268 -7.33 -22.72 6.76
N GLY A 269 -7.77 -22.90 8.00
CA GLY A 269 -8.37 -21.85 8.80
C GLY A 269 -9.83 -21.50 8.47
N TYR A 270 -10.40 -22.07 7.40
CA TYR A 270 -11.73 -21.65 6.93
C TYR A 270 -12.83 -21.96 7.93
N GLN A 271 -12.72 -23.07 8.66
CA GLN A 271 -13.67 -23.41 9.73
C GLN A 271 -13.71 -22.36 10.85
N PHE A 272 -12.64 -21.62 11.07
CA PHE A 272 -12.61 -20.53 12.07
C PHE A 272 -13.16 -19.24 11.46
N PHE A 273 -12.81 -18.93 10.21
CA PHE A 273 -13.35 -17.77 9.50
C PHE A 273 -14.88 -17.80 9.39
N VAL A 274 -15.46 -18.93 8.99
CA VAL A 274 -16.93 -19.06 8.84
C VAL A 274 -17.65 -18.86 10.16
N GLN A 275 -17.04 -19.26 11.28
CA GLN A 275 -17.61 -19.01 12.60
C GLN A 275 -17.62 -17.51 12.92
N ALA A 276 -16.57 -16.75 12.57
CA ALA A 276 -16.49 -15.31 12.79
C ALA A 276 -17.31 -14.48 11.79
N GLU A 277 -17.61 -15.03 10.61
CA GLU A 277 -18.29 -14.32 9.50
C GLU A 277 -19.61 -13.63 9.87
N PRO A 278 -20.52 -14.22 10.67
CA PRO A 278 -21.77 -13.55 11.06
C PRO A 278 -21.54 -12.19 11.72
N LEU A 279 -20.54 -12.08 12.62
CA LEU A 279 -20.23 -10.82 13.29
C LEU A 279 -19.64 -9.78 12.34
N LEU A 280 -18.90 -10.21 11.31
CA LEU A 280 -18.37 -9.32 10.28
C LEU A 280 -19.44 -8.77 9.32
N ARG A 281 -20.62 -9.39 9.29
CA ARG A 281 -21.77 -8.95 8.48
C ARG A 281 -22.70 -8.00 9.23
N MET A 282 -22.56 -7.92 10.55
CA MET A 282 -23.32 -6.97 11.36
C MET A 282 -22.82 -5.54 11.13
N PRO A 283 -23.69 -4.53 11.20
CA PRO A 283 -23.24 -3.15 11.19
C PRO A 283 -22.34 -2.91 12.41
N PRO A 284 -21.18 -2.25 12.23
CA PRO A 284 -20.30 -1.91 13.34
C PRO A 284 -21.00 -1.00 14.37
N PRO A 285 -20.53 -1.00 15.63
CA PRO A 285 -21.06 -0.10 16.64
C PRO A 285 -20.88 1.37 16.26
N ALA A 286 -21.79 2.22 16.74
CA ALA A 286 -21.72 3.66 16.48
C ALA A 286 -20.47 4.34 17.10
N GLU A 287 -19.92 3.76 18.16
CA GLU A 287 -18.66 4.16 18.79
C GLU A 287 -17.66 3.00 18.65
N PRO A 288 -16.76 3.04 17.66
CA PRO A 288 -15.83 1.94 17.41
C PRO A 288 -14.76 1.83 18.50
N GLN A 289 -14.55 0.60 18.97
CA GLN A 289 -13.43 0.24 19.83
C GLN A 289 -12.22 -0.21 19.01
N LEU A 290 -11.05 -0.26 19.65
CA LEU A 290 -9.81 -0.72 19.03
C LEU A 290 -9.97 -2.13 18.46
N LEU A 291 -10.64 -3.01 19.20
CA LEU A 291 -10.87 -4.40 18.83
C LEU A 291 -11.71 -4.52 17.55
N ASP A 292 -12.66 -3.61 17.32
CA ASP A 292 -13.48 -3.63 16.10
C ASP A 292 -12.60 -3.38 14.86
N VAL A 293 -11.72 -2.38 14.94
CA VAL A 293 -10.76 -2.08 13.87
C VAL A 293 -9.82 -3.27 13.62
N GLN A 294 -9.29 -3.84 14.71
CA GLN A 294 -8.39 -5.01 14.65
C GLN A 294 -9.09 -6.23 14.04
N LEU A 295 -10.34 -6.50 14.41
CA LEU A 295 -11.14 -7.62 13.92
C LEU A 295 -11.36 -7.54 12.41
N PHE A 296 -11.83 -6.39 11.91
CA PHE A 296 -12.04 -6.20 10.48
C PHE A 296 -10.71 -6.23 9.70
N PHE A 297 -9.63 -5.74 10.30
CA PHE A 297 -8.30 -5.82 9.70
C PHE A 297 -7.78 -7.28 9.61
N LEU A 298 -7.97 -8.10 10.64
CA LEU A 298 -7.68 -9.55 10.61
C LEU A 298 -8.49 -10.25 9.50
N ALA A 299 -9.77 -9.93 9.39
CA ALA A 299 -10.65 -10.51 8.37
C ALA A 299 -10.16 -10.16 6.96
N ALA A 300 -9.73 -8.91 6.74
CA ALA A 300 -9.13 -8.48 5.48
C ALA A 300 -7.84 -9.25 5.15
N GLN A 301 -6.97 -9.46 6.14
CA GLN A 301 -5.76 -10.27 5.96
C GLN A 301 -6.08 -11.70 5.56
N TYR A 302 -6.98 -12.37 6.28
CA TYR A 302 -7.35 -13.75 5.99
C TYR A 302 -7.99 -13.90 4.60
N ILE A 303 -8.98 -13.05 4.26
CA ILE A 303 -9.67 -13.10 2.96
C ILE A 303 -8.71 -12.77 1.81
N GLY A 304 -7.83 -11.78 2.00
CA GLY A 304 -6.89 -11.32 0.97
C GLY A 304 -5.87 -12.40 0.62
N VAL A 305 -5.35 -13.08 1.64
CA VAL A 305 -4.39 -14.18 1.47
C VAL A 305 -5.11 -15.44 0.99
N VAL A 306 -5.99 -16.00 1.82
CA VAL A 306 -6.45 -17.39 1.68
C VAL A 306 -7.48 -17.54 0.57
N LEU A 307 -8.36 -16.55 0.42
CA LEU A 307 -9.41 -16.58 -0.61
C LEU A 307 -8.97 -15.89 -1.90
N GLY A 308 -7.96 -15.02 -1.84
CA GLY A 308 -7.47 -14.27 -3.02
C GLY A 308 -8.53 -13.38 -3.65
N LYS A 309 -9.57 -13.02 -2.88
CA LYS A 309 -10.72 -12.29 -3.39
C LYS A 309 -10.52 -10.79 -3.19
N PRO A 310 -10.81 -9.95 -4.21
CA PRO A 310 -10.97 -8.51 -4.02
C PRO A 310 -12.00 -8.15 -2.94
N THR A 311 -12.85 -9.09 -2.51
CA THR A 311 -13.74 -8.87 -1.37
C THR A 311 -13.01 -8.56 -0.07
N ALA A 312 -11.69 -8.83 0.04
CA ALA A 312 -10.86 -8.38 1.17
C ALA A 312 -10.88 -6.86 1.38
N PHE A 313 -11.13 -6.08 0.31
CA PHE A 313 -11.26 -4.62 0.38
C PHE A 313 -12.48 -4.16 1.19
N ILE A 314 -13.51 -4.99 1.31
CA ILE A 314 -14.73 -4.64 2.06
C ILE A 314 -14.42 -4.54 3.56
N PRO A 315 -13.96 -5.61 4.24
CA PRO A 315 -13.59 -5.51 5.65
C PRO A 315 -12.40 -4.57 5.87
N PHE A 316 -11.47 -4.43 4.91
CA PHE A 316 -10.42 -3.41 5.00
C PHE A 316 -10.99 -1.99 5.04
N GLY A 317 -11.92 -1.67 4.13
CA GLY A 317 -12.60 -0.38 4.08
C GLY A 317 -13.43 -0.11 5.34
N THR A 318 -14.06 -1.15 5.90
CA THR A 318 -14.75 -1.06 7.20
C THR A 318 -13.76 -0.74 8.33
N ALA A 319 -12.64 -1.47 8.44
CA ALA A 319 -11.62 -1.19 9.45
C ALA A 319 -11.11 0.27 9.33
N LEU A 320 -10.87 0.74 8.11
CA LEU A 320 -10.44 2.11 7.86
C LEU A 320 -11.48 3.15 8.29
N GLN A 321 -12.75 2.94 7.97
CA GLN A 321 -13.83 3.84 8.39
C GLN A 321 -13.97 3.89 9.91
N LEU A 322 -13.89 2.74 10.58
CA LEU A 322 -13.92 2.68 12.05
C LEU A 322 -12.71 3.41 12.66
N ALA A 323 -11.53 3.28 12.08
CA ALA A 323 -10.34 4.02 12.53
C ALA A 323 -10.50 5.54 12.33
N TYR A 324 -11.15 5.99 11.25
CA TYR A 324 -11.45 7.41 11.04
C TYR A 324 -12.50 7.93 12.02
N GLN A 325 -13.56 7.17 12.30
CA GLN A 325 -14.57 7.50 13.29
C GLN A 325 -13.97 7.60 14.71
N ALA A 326 -13.06 6.69 15.06
CA ALA A 326 -12.27 6.74 16.29
C ALA A 326 -11.21 7.87 16.31
N ARG A 327 -11.02 8.58 15.19
CA ARG A 327 -9.99 9.61 15.00
C ARG A 327 -8.55 9.12 15.26
N ALA A 328 -8.29 7.83 15.01
CA ALA A 328 -6.96 7.23 15.19
C ALA A 328 -5.88 7.85 14.26
N HIS A 329 -6.31 8.47 13.17
CA HIS A 329 -5.44 9.18 12.24
C HIS A 329 -4.94 10.54 12.76
N ARG A 330 -5.46 11.04 13.90
CA ARG A 330 -5.16 12.38 14.40
C ARG A 330 -4.21 12.36 15.60
N ARG A 331 -3.13 13.13 15.54
CA ARG A 331 -2.21 13.35 16.66
C ARG A 331 -2.92 13.86 17.92
N SER A 332 -3.90 14.75 17.75
CA SER A 332 -4.71 15.32 18.83
C SER A 332 -5.54 14.32 19.65
N SER A 333 -5.66 13.09 19.16
CA SER A 333 -6.42 12.02 19.82
C SER A 333 -5.59 11.32 20.91
N TYR A 334 -4.26 11.52 20.92
CA TYR A 334 -3.35 10.79 21.79
C TYR A 334 -2.90 11.64 22.98
N LYS A 335 -2.63 10.98 24.11
CA LYS A 335 -2.14 11.65 25.33
C LYS A 335 -0.71 12.14 25.10
N GLN A 336 -0.32 13.19 25.82
CA GLN A 336 1.05 13.73 25.75
C GLN A 336 2.09 12.74 26.27
N TYR A 337 1.69 11.81 27.16
CA TYR A 337 2.54 10.75 27.67
C TYR A 337 2.23 9.41 26.96
N PRO A 338 3.26 8.65 26.53
CA PRO A 338 3.07 7.34 25.92
C PRO A 338 2.39 6.34 26.87
N ASN A 339 1.39 5.64 26.38
CA ASN A 339 0.79 4.47 27.02
C ASN A 339 0.52 3.36 25.98
N LEU A 340 0.34 2.13 26.46
CA LEU A 340 0.22 0.96 25.59
C LEU A 340 -1.02 1.04 24.69
N LEU A 341 -2.17 1.50 25.21
CA LEU A 341 -3.41 1.56 24.44
C LEU A 341 -3.30 2.54 23.26
N ASP A 342 -2.77 3.74 23.53
CA ASP A 342 -2.48 4.75 22.51
C ASP A 342 -1.49 4.22 21.46
N GLU A 343 -0.47 3.48 21.90
CA GLU A 343 0.47 2.84 21.00
C GLU A 343 -0.18 1.74 20.14
N LEU A 344 -1.10 0.94 20.69
CA LEU A 344 -1.83 -0.07 19.91
C LEU A 344 -2.76 0.56 18.88
N TRP A 345 -3.44 1.66 19.22
CA TRP A 345 -4.21 2.45 18.24
C TRP A 345 -3.30 2.98 17.12
N LYS A 346 -2.15 3.55 17.47
CA LYS A 346 -1.16 4.02 16.50
C LYS A 346 -0.68 2.89 15.58
N ARG A 347 -0.23 1.77 16.15
CA ARG A 347 0.26 0.61 15.40
C ARG A 347 -0.82 0.01 14.50
N THR A 348 -2.06 -0.02 14.96
CA THR A 348 -3.22 -0.48 14.16
C THR A 348 -3.48 0.45 12.97
N PHE A 349 -3.50 1.77 13.19
CA PHE A 349 -3.66 2.73 12.09
C PHE A 349 -2.50 2.67 11.08
N TRP A 350 -1.25 2.65 11.55
CA TRP A 350 -0.08 2.49 10.67
C TRP A 350 -0.09 1.14 9.92
N SER A 351 -0.63 0.08 10.52
CA SER A 351 -0.82 -1.21 9.83
C SER A 351 -1.84 -1.11 8.70
N LEU A 352 -2.89 -0.30 8.83
CA LEU A 352 -3.81 0.02 7.74
C LEU A 352 -3.10 0.81 6.63
N VAL A 353 -2.33 1.84 6.98
CA VAL A 353 -1.53 2.67 6.06
C VAL A 353 -0.60 1.83 5.17
N VAL A 354 0.20 0.96 5.80
CA VAL A 354 1.14 0.07 5.10
C VAL A 354 0.38 -0.91 4.19
N THR A 355 -0.76 -1.44 4.66
CA THR A 355 -1.54 -2.41 3.89
C THR A 355 -2.25 -1.75 2.70
N ASP A 356 -2.78 -0.53 2.86
CA ASP A 356 -3.39 0.24 1.76
C ASP A 356 -2.40 0.47 0.62
N ARG A 357 -1.15 0.82 0.95
CA ARG A 357 -0.08 1.07 -0.02
C ARG A 357 0.32 -0.20 -0.76
N ALA A 358 0.59 -1.29 -0.03
CA ALA A 358 0.92 -2.58 -0.62
C ALA A 358 -0.19 -3.10 -1.56
N MET A 359 -1.47 -2.90 -1.19
CA MET A 359 -2.58 -3.24 -2.07
C MET A 359 -2.66 -2.30 -3.28
N SER A 360 -2.41 -1.00 -3.09
CA SER A 360 -2.49 -0.01 -4.16
C SER A 360 -1.40 -0.18 -5.21
N SER A 361 -0.16 -0.46 -4.78
CA SER A 361 0.96 -0.74 -5.68
C SER A 361 0.75 -2.04 -6.48
N LEU A 362 0.22 -3.08 -5.83
CA LEU A 362 0.01 -4.38 -6.46
C LEU A 362 -1.16 -4.39 -7.46
N PHE A 363 -2.29 -3.76 -7.12
CA PHE A 363 -3.51 -3.79 -7.92
C PHE A 363 -3.73 -2.54 -8.79
N GLY A 364 -2.82 -1.55 -8.73
CA GLY A 364 -2.95 -0.29 -9.46
C GLY A 364 -4.16 0.56 -9.03
N ARG A 365 -4.62 0.40 -7.78
CA ARG A 365 -5.76 1.15 -7.24
C ARG A 365 -5.28 2.48 -6.63
N PRO A 366 -6.13 3.52 -6.58
CA PRO A 366 -5.82 4.72 -5.81
C PRO A 366 -5.69 4.40 -4.32
N LEU A 367 -4.82 5.13 -3.63
CA LEU A 367 -4.72 5.07 -2.17
C LEU A 367 -6.05 5.45 -1.51
N SER A 368 -6.47 4.66 -0.54
CA SER A 368 -7.61 4.99 0.34
C SER A 368 -7.20 5.96 1.44
N ILE A 369 -5.93 5.94 1.82
CA ILE A 369 -5.33 6.78 2.86
C ILE A 369 -4.26 7.66 2.22
N LYS A 370 -4.58 8.94 2.04
CA LYS A 370 -3.65 9.93 1.51
C LYS A 370 -2.80 10.54 2.62
N ASP A 371 -1.62 11.03 2.27
CA ASP A 371 -0.67 11.58 3.25
C ASP A 371 -1.13 12.92 3.84
N ASP A 372 -2.04 13.63 3.15
CA ASP A 372 -2.69 14.84 3.64
C ASP A 372 -3.85 14.55 4.63
N SER A 373 -4.24 13.29 4.77
CA SER A 373 -5.42 12.90 5.55
C SER A 373 -5.13 12.53 7.00
N PHE A 374 -3.87 12.44 7.41
CA PHE A 374 -3.45 12.10 8.77
C PHE A 374 -2.25 12.94 9.22
N ASP A 375 -2.11 13.17 10.52
CA ASP A 375 -0.98 13.92 11.13
C ASP A 375 -0.30 13.12 12.25
N LEU A 376 -0.43 11.78 12.20
CA LEU A 376 -0.01 10.86 13.25
C LEU A 376 1.51 10.72 13.36
N ASP A 377 2.04 10.71 14.59
CA ASP A 377 3.45 10.40 14.86
C ASP A 377 3.79 8.93 14.55
N LEU A 378 5.05 8.63 14.24
CA LEU A 378 5.51 7.26 13.99
C LEU A 378 5.31 6.36 15.23
N PRO A 379 5.14 5.03 15.05
CA PRO A 379 5.11 4.08 16.14
C PRO A 379 6.36 4.16 17.01
N LEU A 380 6.22 3.92 18.31
CA LEU A 380 7.35 3.91 19.23
C LEU A 380 8.16 2.63 19.06
N GLU A 381 9.49 2.80 18.98
CA GLU A 381 10.48 1.72 18.94
C GLU A 381 10.71 1.16 20.35
N VAL A 382 9.65 0.59 20.92
CA VAL A 382 9.62 0.00 22.27
C VAL A 382 9.17 -1.45 22.17
N ASP A 383 9.95 -2.34 22.80
CA ASP A 383 9.65 -3.76 22.90
C ASP A 383 8.39 -4.01 23.74
N ASP A 384 7.61 -5.02 23.35
CA ASP A 384 6.32 -5.33 24.00
C ASP A 384 6.53 -5.68 25.49
N ASP A 385 7.61 -6.38 25.81
CA ASP A 385 7.97 -6.77 27.17
C ASP A 385 8.28 -5.60 28.12
N ARG A 386 8.50 -4.39 27.59
CA ARG A 386 8.83 -3.19 28.38
C ARG A 386 7.61 -2.36 28.76
N TRP A 387 6.44 -2.65 28.19
CA TRP A 387 5.20 -1.97 28.58
C TRP A 387 4.73 -2.48 29.94
N ASP A 388 4.51 -1.56 30.88
CA ASP A 388 3.86 -1.91 32.14
C ASP A 388 2.36 -2.08 31.89
N ILE A 389 1.90 -3.32 32.04
CA ILE A 389 0.49 -3.71 31.87
C ILE A 389 -0.28 -3.42 33.17
N ALA A 390 0.39 -3.35 34.32
CA ALA A 390 -0.22 -3.20 35.63
C ALA A 390 -0.46 -1.73 36.03
N THR A 391 0.36 -0.79 35.55
CA THR A 391 0.24 0.64 35.89
C THR A 391 -0.02 1.49 34.63
N PRO A 392 -1.27 1.91 34.37
CA PRO A 392 -1.58 2.82 33.26
C PRO A 392 -0.99 4.21 33.54
N GLY A 393 0.15 4.56 32.95
CA GLY A 393 0.62 5.96 32.99
C GLY A 393 2.12 6.21 32.93
N PHE A 394 2.99 5.20 33.01
CA PHE A 394 4.43 5.41 32.89
C PHE A 394 5.07 4.53 31.82
N PRO A 395 5.77 5.12 30.84
CA PRO A 395 6.51 4.34 29.87
C PRO A 395 7.85 3.96 30.47
N LEU A 396 8.17 2.66 30.37
CA LEU A 396 9.52 2.12 30.37
C LEU A 396 10.20 2.02 31.75
N ARG A 397 10.34 0.79 32.25
CA ARG A 397 11.42 0.46 33.19
C ARG A 397 12.77 0.78 32.50
N GLY A 398 13.37 1.92 32.84
CA GLY A 398 14.79 2.21 32.62
C GLY A 398 15.32 2.20 31.18
N ALA A 399 14.50 2.40 30.15
CA ALA A 399 14.96 2.27 28.77
C ALA A 399 15.76 3.49 28.29
N SER A 400 16.99 3.22 27.84
CA SER A 400 17.53 3.95 26.68
C SER A 400 16.60 3.67 25.51
N ILE A 401 16.08 4.71 24.84
CA ILE A 401 15.28 4.64 23.60
C ILE A 401 16.06 3.99 22.42
N ARG A 402 17.26 3.45 22.67
CA ARG A 402 18.22 2.98 21.65
C ARG A 402 18.42 1.47 21.58
N ASP A 403 17.76 0.67 22.41
CA ASP A 403 17.85 -0.78 22.28
C ASP A 403 16.92 -1.23 21.14
N LEU A 404 17.49 -1.70 20.02
CA LEU A 404 16.72 -2.20 18.89
C LEU A 404 15.78 -3.33 19.32
N CYS A 405 14.54 -3.29 18.85
CA CYS A 405 13.50 -4.26 19.19
C CYS A 405 12.60 -4.58 17.98
N PRO A 406 11.72 -5.60 18.06
CA PRO A 406 10.83 -5.94 16.95
C PRO A 406 9.99 -4.75 16.44
N SER A 407 9.59 -3.82 17.31
CA SER A 407 8.84 -2.62 16.88
C SER A 407 9.68 -1.61 16.08
N SER A 408 11.02 -1.64 16.20
CA SER A 408 11.92 -0.88 15.31
C SER A 408 11.72 -1.29 13.85
N PHE A 409 11.65 -2.58 13.53
CA PHE A 409 11.39 -3.03 12.16
C PHE A 409 10.08 -2.46 11.61
N PHE A 410 9.02 -2.44 12.40
CA PHE A 410 7.74 -1.87 11.97
C PHE A 410 7.83 -0.36 11.75
N ALA A 411 8.49 0.40 12.64
CA ALA A 411 8.69 1.84 12.46
C ALA A 411 9.48 2.16 11.18
N TRP A 412 10.55 1.41 10.90
CA TRP A 412 11.34 1.56 9.66
C TRP A 412 10.59 1.11 8.42
N HIS A 413 9.75 0.09 8.53
CA HIS A 413 8.87 -0.33 7.45
C HIS A 413 7.80 0.73 7.15
N VAL A 414 7.27 1.41 8.16
CA VAL A 414 6.37 2.57 7.99
C VAL A 414 7.08 3.71 7.25
N ARG A 415 8.31 4.06 7.65
CA ARG A 415 9.12 5.09 6.96
C ARG A 415 9.30 4.78 5.47
N LEU A 416 9.62 3.52 5.15
CA LEU A 416 9.73 3.06 3.77
C LEU A 416 8.40 3.19 3.00
N ASN A 417 7.29 2.85 3.65
CA ASN A 417 5.95 2.95 3.06
C ASN A 417 5.51 4.41 2.84
N LEU A 418 5.99 5.38 3.61
CA LEU A 418 5.76 6.79 3.31
C LEU A 418 6.38 7.18 1.96
N ILE A 419 7.59 6.68 1.65
CA ILE A 419 8.21 6.86 0.34
C ILE A 419 7.38 6.18 -0.76
N LEU A 420 6.87 4.97 -0.52
CA LEU A 420 5.95 4.30 -1.45
C LEU A 420 4.67 5.11 -1.71
N GLY A 421 4.09 5.71 -0.67
CA GLY A 421 2.93 6.61 -0.77
C GLY A 421 3.21 7.79 -1.70
N PHE A 422 4.37 8.43 -1.53
CA PHE A 422 4.84 9.50 -2.40
C PHE A 422 5.02 9.02 -3.85
N VAL A 423 5.65 7.87 -4.08
CA VAL A 423 5.83 7.29 -5.43
C VAL A 423 4.49 7.05 -6.13
N ILE A 424 3.51 6.47 -5.43
CA ILE A 424 2.17 6.21 -5.98
C ILE A 424 1.47 7.52 -6.34
N GLN A 425 1.54 8.55 -5.48
CA GLN A 425 0.86 9.82 -5.69
C GLN A 425 1.54 10.74 -6.70
N THR A 426 2.82 10.55 -6.98
CA THR A 426 3.58 11.37 -7.95
C THR A 426 3.71 10.66 -9.29
N VAL A 427 4.39 9.51 -9.31
CA VAL A 427 4.77 8.80 -10.54
C VAL A 427 3.57 8.09 -11.17
N TYR A 428 2.65 7.57 -10.36
CA TYR A 428 1.46 6.83 -10.82
C TYR A 428 0.18 7.67 -10.81
N SER A 429 0.28 8.98 -10.64
CA SER A 429 -0.88 9.88 -10.69
C SER A 429 -1.51 9.93 -12.09
N THR A 430 -2.83 10.16 -12.12
CA THR A 430 -3.56 10.27 -13.39
C THR A 430 -3.06 11.46 -14.21
N ASN A 431 -3.06 11.35 -15.54
CA ASN A 431 -2.61 12.42 -16.45
C ASN A 431 -3.27 13.78 -16.15
N ARG A 432 -4.55 13.78 -15.75
CA ARG A 432 -5.25 15.01 -15.35
C ARG A 432 -4.63 15.63 -14.09
N SER A 433 -4.30 14.82 -13.10
CA SER A 433 -3.67 15.26 -11.85
C SER A 433 -2.23 15.68 -12.09
N ARG A 434 -1.51 14.98 -12.97
CA ARG A 434 -0.16 15.36 -13.41
C ARG A 434 -0.14 16.75 -14.05
N VAL A 435 -1.04 16.99 -15.01
CA VAL A 435 -1.16 18.31 -15.66
C VAL A 435 -1.53 19.39 -14.64
N LEU A 436 -2.47 19.10 -13.74
CA LEU A 436 -2.90 20.04 -12.70
C LEU A 436 -1.76 20.41 -11.73
N MET A 437 -0.94 19.44 -11.34
CA MET A 437 0.18 19.62 -10.42
C MET A 437 1.49 20.05 -11.11
N GLY A 438 1.47 20.32 -12.42
CA GLY A 438 2.68 20.69 -13.18
C GLY A 438 3.69 19.55 -13.37
N PHE A 439 3.27 18.30 -13.17
CA PHE A 439 4.08 17.07 -13.33
C PHE A 439 4.22 16.66 -14.80
N VAL A 440 4.70 17.58 -15.64
CA VAL A 440 4.76 17.44 -17.09
C VAL A 440 6.15 17.81 -17.61
N GLY A 441 6.67 17.02 -18.55
CA GLY A 441 7.94 17.29 -19.24
C GLY A 441 9.12 16.47 -18.70
N ALA A 442 10.16 16.34 -19.54
CA ALA A 442 11.36 15.56 -19.22
C ALA A 442 12.11 16.09 -17.99
N ASP A 443 12.10 17.41 -17.77
CA ASP A 443 12.75 18.03 -16.61
C ASP A 443 12.06 17.67 -15.29
N TRP A 444 10.74 17.44 -15.28
CA TRP A 444 10.04 16.93 -14.10
C TRP A 444 10.37 15.47 -13.85
N GLU A 445 10.40 14.65 -14.91
CA GLU A 445 10.73 13.23 -14.84
C GLU A 445 12.12 13.02 -14.22
N GLN A 446 13.15 13.73 -14.71
CA GLN A 446 14.51 13.65 -14.18
C GLN A 446 14.62 14.16 -12.73
N ARG A 447 13.97 15.28 -12.41
CA ARG A 447 13.96 15.81 -11.02
C ARG A 447 13.31 14.83 -10.06
N THR A 448 12.14 14.30 -10.42
CA THR A 448 11.40 13.34 -9.59
C THR A 448 12.23 12.07 -9.38
N LEU A 449 12.83 11.52 -10.45
CA LEU A 449 13.72 10.37 -10.35
C LEU A 449 14.89 10.64 -9.40
N SER A 450 15.57 11.79 -9.56
CA SER A 450 16.71 12.16 -8.69
C SER A 450 16.33 12.32 -7.22
N GLN A 451 15.12 12.83 -6.93
CA GLN A 451 14.60 12.94 -5.57
C GLN A 451 14.28 11.57 -4.98
N LEU A 452 13.68 10.68 -5.77
CA LEU A 452 13.39 9.31 -5.35
C LEU A 452 14.68 8.55 -5.06
N ASP A 453 15.70 8.65 -5.93
CA ASP A 453 17.01 8.05 -5.73
C ASP A 453 17.68 8.57 -4.45
N ALA A 454 17.57 9.87 -4.18
CA ALA A 454 18.08 10.47 -2.95
C ALA A 454 17.38 9.93 -1.70
N LEU A 455 16.04 9.84 -1.70
CA LEU A 455 15.28 9.28 -0.57
C LEU A 455 15.58 7.80 -0.32
N LEU A 456 15.73 7.01 -1.39
CA LEU A 456 16.07 5.59 -1.29
C LEU A 456 17.49 5.39 -0.76
N THR A 457 18.45 6.19 -1.23
CA THR A 457 19.83 6.18 -0.75
C THR A 457 19.92 6.65 0.71
N GLU A 458 19.18 7.69 1.08
CA GLU A 458 19.12 8.19 2.46
C GLU A 458 18.54 7.12 3.38
N TRP A 459 17.46 6.42 2.97
CA TRP A 459 16.93 5.30 3.73
C TRP A 459 17.97 4.17 3.91
N GLU A 460 18.62 3.72 2.84
CA GLU A 460 19.61 2.65 2.89
C GLU A 460 20.81 2.99 3.81
N THR A 461 21.25 4.24 3.79
CA THR A 461 22.40 4.70 4.59
C THR A 461 22.06 4.98 6.06
N THR A 462 20.80 5.29 6.36
CA THR A 462 20.34 5.63 7.72
C THR A 462 19.78 4.46 8.50
N VAL A 463 19.34 3.39 7.82
CA VAL A 463 18.86 2.17 8.48
C VAL A 463 19.96 1.60 9.40
N PRO A 464 19.65 1.36 10.69
CA PRO A 464 20.57 0.72 11.62
C PRO A 464 21.08 -0.63 11.10
N LYS A 465 22.38 -0.88 11.25
CA LYS A 465 23.02 -2.13 10.78
C LYS A 465 22.37 -3.39 11.35
N ASP A 466 21.87 -3.31 12.57
CA ASP A 466 21.19 -4.42 13.26
C ASP A 466 19.81 -4.76 12.65
N LEU A 467 19.21 -3.86 11.86
CA LEU A 467 18.01 -4.11 11.04
C LEU A 467 18.35 -4.58 9.61
N GLY A 468 19.64 -4.73 9.30
CA GLY A 468 20.12 -5.23 8.01
C GLY A 468 19.61 -6.65 7.70
N TRP A 469 19.63 -7.01 6.41
CA TRP A 469 19.29 -8.37 6.00
C TRP A 469 20.31 -9.36 6.56
N ASN A 470 19.84 -10.35 7.32
CA ASN A 470 20.66 -11.41 7.88
C ASN A 470 20.03 -12.77 7.56
N SER A 471 20.66 -13.51 6.65
CA SER A 471 20.22 -14.85 6.27
C SER A 471 20.34 -15.86 7.41
N ASP A 472 21.21 -15.63 8.39
CA ASP A 472 21.54 -16.58 9.46
C ASP A 472 20.84 -16.26 10.79
N ALA A 473 19.86 -15.35 10.78
CA ALA A 473 19.05 -15.06 11.95
C ALA A 473 18.34 -16.34 12.44
N THR A 474 18.52 -16.66 13.72
CA THR A 474 17.92 -17.85 14.37
C THR A 474 16.54 -17.57 14.94
N ASN A 475 16.25 -16.30 15.26
CA ASN A 475 14.93 -15.87 15.72
C ASN A 475 14.02 -15.65 14.51
N LEU A 476 12.93 -16.42 14.42
CA LEU A 476 11.93 -16.35 13.35
C LEU A 476 11.32 -14.96 13.22
N GLU A 477 11.04 -14.28 14.33
CA GLU A 477 10.41 -12.95 14.35
C GLU A 477 11.29 -11.92 13.63
N MET A 478 12.56 -11.83 14.03
CA MET A 478 13.53 -10.93 13.42
C MET A 478 13.82 -11.32 11.96
N PHE A 479 13.90 -12.61 11.68
CA PHE A 479 14.11 -13.10 10.31
C PHE A 479 12.98 -12.65 9.39
N VAL A 480 11.71 -12.86 9.77
CA VAL A 480 10.54 -12.47 8.97
C VAL A 480 10.48 -10.95 8.82
N GLN A 481 10.67 -10.19 9.89
CA GLN A 481 10.65 -8.72 9.85
C GLN A 481 11.73 -8.15 8.93
N SER A 482 12.97 -8.66 9.02
CA SER A 482 14.07 -8.27 8.15
C SER A 482 13.78 -8.64 6.70
N ALA A 483 13.28 -9.85 6.44
CA ALA A 483 12.91 -10.29 5.10
C ALA A 483 11.85 -9.38 4.47
N VAL A 484 10.78 -9.04 5.20
CA VAL A 484 9.74 -8.11 4.73
C VAL A 484 10.31 -6.72 4.47
N LEU A 485 11.13 -6.18 5.38
CA LEU A 485 11.68 -4.84 5.25
C LEU A 485 12.52 -4.69 3.97
N HIS A 486 13.46 -5.60 3.76
CA HIS A 486 14.39 -5.53 2.63
C HIS A 486 13.75 -5.91 1.29
N THR A 487 12.84 -6.89 1.27
CA THR A 487 12.08 -7.18 0.03
C THR A 487 11.14 -6.04 -0.36
N SER A 488 10.55 -5.34 0.62
CA SER A 488 9.77 -4.13 0.38
C SER A 488 10.64 -2.99 -0.17
N PHE A 489 11.88 -2.85 0.32
CA PHE A 489 12.83 -1.84 -0.17
C PHE A 489 13.19 -2.08 -1.64
N TYR A 490 13.60 -3.30 -2.00
CA TYR A 490 13.91 -3.62 -3.39
C TYR A 490 12.70 -3.53 -4.32
N THR A 491 11.51 -3.86 -3.80
CA THR A 491 10.26 -3.73 -4.55
C THR A 491 9.91 -2.26 -4.78
N LEU A 492 10.12 -1.39 -3.79
CA LEU A 492 9.95 0.05 -3.93
C LEU A 492 10.88 0.63 -5.00
N ILE A 493 12.15 0.23 -5.04
CA ILE A 493 13.10 0.62 -6.11
C ILE A 493 12.50 0.27 -7.47
N ILE A 494 12.07 -0.99 -7.65
CA ILE A 494 11.50 -1.45 -8.92
C ILE A 494 10.26 -0.62 -9.30
N ILE A 495 9.36 -0.36 -8.34
CA ILE A 495 8.15 0.42 -8.57
C ILE A 495 8.48 1.88 -8.93
N ALA A 496 9.45 2.50 -8.27
CA ALA A 496 9.87 3.88 -8.54
C ALA A 496 10.43 4.04 -9.97
N HIS A 497 11.24 3.10 -10.43
CA HIS A 497 11.88 3.15 -11.75
C HIS A 497 11.02 2.61 -12.91
N ASN A 498 9.95 1.86 -12.63
CA ASN A 498 9.14 1.17 -13.67
C ASN A 498 8.59 2.08 -14.78
N PRO A 499 8.07 3.29 -14.52
CA PRO A 499 7.58 4.17 -15.58
C PRO A 499 8.69 4.63 -16.53
N PHE A 500 9.92 4.76 -16.02
CA PHE A 500 11.10 5.12 -16.80
C PHE A 500 11.66 3.93 -17.60
N MET A 501 11.28 2.69 -17.25
CA MET A 501 11.57 1.49 -18.05
C MET A 501 10.63 1.32 -19.25
N ARG A 502 9.39 1.86 -19.20
CA ARG A 502 8.29 1.52 -20.10
C ARG A 502 8.08 2.46 -21.29
N THR A 503 8.86 3.53 -21.42
CA THR A 503 8.68 4.58 -22.45
C THR A 503 8.90 4.09 -23.91
N THR A 504 9.12 2.80 -24.15
CA THR A 504 9.51 2.31 -25.49
C THR A 504 8.82 1.03 -25.97
N ALA A 505 7.61 0.68 -25.52
CA ALA A 505 6.89 -0.45 -26.12
C ALA A 505 6.28 -0.14 -27.51
N GLY A 506 5.93 1.13 -27.77
CA GLY A 506 5.30 1.56 -29.03
C GLY A 506 6.25 1.98 -30.14
N ASN A 507 7.56 2.14 -29.85
CA ASN A 507 8.54 2.72 -30.78
C ASN A 507 9.92 2.04 -30.70
N PHE A 508 9.97 0.72 -30.47
CA PHE A 508 11.22 -0.06 -30.47
C PHE A 508 12.09 0.13 -31.72
N ALA A 509 11.52 0.53 -32.87
CA ALA A 509 12.26 0.78 -34.10
C ALA A 509 12.96 2.17 -34.17
N ARG A 510 12.68 3.12 -33.27
CA ARG A 510 13.18 4.51 -33.35
C ARG A 510 14.15 4.94 -32.24
N ALA A 511 14.23 4.21 -31.13
CA ALA A 511 15.11 4.55 -30.00
C ALA A 511 16.61 4.32 -30.27
N ASN A 512 16.98 3.83 -31.45
CA ASN A 512 18.38 3.63 -31.84
C ASN A 512 19.04 4.87 -32.48
N MET A 513 18.48 6.07 -32.30
CA MET A 513 19.12 7.32 -32.71
C MET A 513 19.18 8.33 -31.55
N LEU A 514 20.35 8.40 -30.92
CA LEU A 514 20.99 9.65 -30.47
C LEU A 514 20.17 10.58 -29.55
N THR A 515 19.40 10.07 -28.60
CA THR A 515 18.74 10.91 -27.58
C THR A 515 19.17 10.53 -26.17
N THR A 516 19.41 11.55 -25.33
CA THR A 516 19.80 11.48 -23.91
C THR A 516 18.89 10.58 -23.07
N THR A 517 17.64 10.38 -23.49
CA THR A 517 16.65 9.48 -22.87
C THR A 517 16.99 7.98 -22.94
N GLY A 518 17.90 7.55 -23.82
CA GLY A 518 18.32 6.15 -23.93
C GLY A 518 19.31 5.70 -22.83
N LEU A 519 20.04 6.64 -22.22
CA LEU A 519 20.98 6.40 -21.13
C LEU A 519 20.24 6.20 -19.80
N ASP A 520 19.23 7.02 -19.52
CA ASP A 520 18.41 6.95 -18.30
C ASP A 520 17.59 5.64 -18.22
N LEU A 521 17.15 5.11 -19.38
CA LEU A 521 16.47 3.81 -19.49
C LEU A 521 17.40 2.64 -19.11
N ALA A 522 18.63 2.65 -19.62
CA ALA A 522 19.59 1.58 -19.34
C ALA A 522 20.01 1.59 -17.86
N ALA A 523 20.22 2.77 -17.28
CA ALA A 523 20.53 2.93 -15.86
C ALA A 523 19.37 2.44 -14.97
N SER A 524 18.13 2.87 -15.24
CA SER A 524 16.95 2.43 -14.48
C SER A 524 16.73 0.92 -14.55
N LEU A 525 16.94 0.31 -15.73
CA LEU A 525 16.83 -1.14 -15.90
C LEU A 525 17.91 -1.89 -15.13
N GLU A 526 19.15 -1.40 -15.10
CA GLU A 526 20.25 -1.98 -14.34
C GLU A 526 19.97 -1.93 -12.84
N ILE A 527 19.53 -0.78 -12.33
CA ILE A 527 19.13 -0.57 -10.92
C ILE A 527 18.02 -1.57 -10.54
N CYS A 528 16.95 -1.65 -11.34
CA CYS A 528 15.86 -2.59 -11.11
C CYS A 528 16.30 -4.05 -11.17
N THR A 529 17.22 -4.38 -12.09
CA THR A 529 17.74 -5.74 -12.23
C THR A 529 18.54 -6.13 -11.00
N ASN A 530 19.40 -5.24 -10.49
CA ASN A 530 20.13 -5.49 -9.26
C ASN A 530 19.16 -5.67 -8.08
N ALA A 531 18.17 -4.78 -7.93
CA ALA A 531 17.14 -4.91 -6.89
C ALA A 531 16.36 -6.24 -6.98
N ALA A 532 15.97 -6.65 -8.20
CA ALA A 532 15.28 -7.92 -8.42
C ALA A 532 16.16 -9.15 -8.09
N LEU A 533 17.46 -9.07 -8.35
CA LEU A 533 18.42 -10.12 -7.98
C LEU A 533 18.58 -10.21 -6.45
N GLN A 534 18.74 -9.09 -5.75
CA GLN A 534 18.82 -9.07 -4.28
C GLN A 534 17.52 -9.60 -3.65
N CYS A 535 16.37 -9.19 -4.18
CA CYS A 535 15.08 -9.72 -3.75
C CYS A 535 14.99 -11.24 -3.95
N SER A 536 15.47 -11.75 -5.09
CA SER A 536 15.52 -13.19 -5.36
C SER A 536 16.43 -13.96 -4.40
N ASP A 537 17.53 -13.38 -3.94
CA ASP A 537 18.43 -14.03 -2.99
C ASP A 537 17.77 -14.17 -1.60
N ILE A 538 17.02 -13.14 -1.17
CA ILE A 538 16.18 -13.20 0.04
C ILE A 538 15.09 -14.28 -0.11
N LEU A 539 14.37 -14.27 -1.24
CA LEU A 539 13.31 -15.24 -1.52
C LEU A 539 13.82 -16.68 -1.55
N THR A 540 15.04 -16.92 -2.04
CA THR A 540 15.67 -18.25 -2.02
C THR A 540 15.83 -18.73 -0.57
N THR A 541 16.40 -17.88 0.29
CA THR A 541 16.58 -18.19 1.72
C THR A 541 15.25 -18.44 2.42
N LEU A 542 14.21 -17.67 2.07
CA LEU A 542 12.86 -17.82 2.63
C LEU A 542 12.20 -19.14 2.22
N ILE A 543 12.31 -19.53 0.95
CA ILE A 543 11.82 -20.81 0.44
C ILE A 543 12.50 -21.97 1.18
N ASP A 544 13.81 -21.90 1.37
CA ASP A 544 14.59 -22.99 1.95
C ASP A 544 14.36 -23.13 3.46
N LYS A 545 14.21 -22.02 4.20
CA LYS A 545 14.11 -22.05 5.67
C LYS A 545 12.67 -22.01 6.19
N HIS A 546 11.80 -21.20 5.60
CA HIS A 546 10.47 -20.90 6.15
C HIS A 546 9.40 -20.72 5.05
N PRO A 547 9.10 -21.77 4.27
CA PRO A 547 8.17 -21.69 3.15
C PRO A 547 6.74 -21.28 3.57
N GLY A 548 6.32 -21.52 4.82
CA GLY A 548 5.03 -21.07 5.34
C GLY A 548 4.85 -19.55 5.39
N CYS A 549 5.93 -18.77 5.34
CA CYS A 549 5.85 -17.31 5.28
C CYS A 549 5.14 -16.81 4.01
N PHE A 550 5.11 -17.59 2.92
CA PHE A 550 4.38 -17.22 1.71
C PHE A 550 2.84 -17.25 1.89
N ALA A 551 2.34 -17.75 3.03
CA ALA A 551 0.94 -17.61 3.45
C ALA A 551 0.68 -16.31 4.25
N LEU A 552 1.64 -15.38 4.34
CA LEU A 552 1.44 -14.06 4.94
C LEU A 552 0.95 -13.04 3.90
N PRO A 553 0.13 -12.04 4.29
CA PRO A 553 -0.23 -10.93 3.41
C PRO A 553 1.01 -10.16 2.94
N GLY A 554 1.06 -9.81 1.65
CA GLY A 554 2.12 -8.97 1.06
C GLY A 554 3.27 -9.70 0.37
N TRP A 555 3.39 -11.02 0.50
CA TRP A 555 4.49 -11.79 -0.11
C TRP A 555 4.32 -12.10 -1.60
N SER A 556 3.17 -11.79 -2.20
CA SER A 556 2.94 -11.95 -3.64
C SER A 556 3.61 -10.89 -4.49
N GLU A 557 3.75 -9.67 -3.96
CA GLU A 557 4.28 -8.54 -4.71
C GLU A 557 5.79 -8.69 -5.03
N PRO A 558 6.69 -8.96 -4.06
CA PRO A 558 8.12 -9.02 -4.33
C PRO A 558 8.55 -10.03 -5.41
N PRO A 559 8.10 -11.31 -5.39
CA PRO A 559 8.46 -12.25 -6.44
C PRO A 559 7.82 -11.90 -7.78
N PHE A 560 6.62 -11.29 -7.79
CA PHE A 560 5.97 -10.87 -9.03
C PHE A 560 6.74 -9.74 -9.73
N VAL A 561 7.02 -8.65 -9.03
CA VAL A 561 7.72 -7.49 -9.63
C VAL A 561 9.15 -7.84 -10.03
N SER A 562 9.85 -8.61 -9.22
CA SER A 562 11.21 -9.08 -9.52
C SER A 562 11.23 -9.98 -10.75
N CYS A 563 10.30 -10.92 -10.85
CA CYS A 563 10.17 -11.79 -12.03
C CYS A 563 9.92 -10.96 -13.29
N MET A 564 9.00 -9.99 -13.24
CA MET A 564 8.68 -9.15 -14.39
C MET A 564 9.89 -8.36 -14.89
N VAL A 565 10.64 -7.71 -14.00
CA VAL A 565 11.86 -6.96 -14.38
C VAL A 565 12.90 -7.87 -15.01
N LEU A 566 13.16 -9.03 -14.40
CA LEU A 566 14.16 -9.98 -14.90
C LEU A 566 13.77 -10.52 -16.28
N LEU A 567 12.49 -10.80 -16.51
CA LEU A 567 11.98 -11.22 -17.83
C LEU A 567 12.09 -10.10 -18.88
N VAL A 568 11.75 -8.86 -18.51
CA VAL A 568 11.90 -7.70 -19.40
C VAL A 568 13.35 -7.51 -19.82
N ASN A 569 14.30 -7.66 -18.90
CA ASN A 569 15.72 -7.53 -19.23
C ASN A 569 16.21 -8.73 -20.07
N LEU A 570 15.87 -9.96 -19.67
CA LEU A 570 16.25 -11.19 -20.40
C LEU A 570 15.77 -11.18 -21.86
N PHE A 571 14.51 -10.83 -22.12
CA PHE A 571 13.93 -10.91 -23.47
C PHE A 571 14.00 -9.59 -24.24
N GLY A 572 14.03 -8.45 -23.54
CA GLY A 572 14.08 -7.13 -24.18
C GLY A 572 15.50 -6.68 -24.55
N PHE A 573 16.53 -7.20 -23.86
CA PHE A 573 17.91 -6.69 -23.97
C PHE A 573 18.97 -7.81 -24.01
N GLU A 574 18.59 -9.02 -24.46
CA GLU A 574 19.46 -10.21 -24.50
C GLU A 574 20.82 -9.94 -25.15
N SER A 575 20.86 -9.12 -26.22
CA SER A 575 22.08 -8.78 -26.95
C SER A 575 23.14 -8.01 -26.13
N ARG A 576 22.77 -7.46 -24.97
CA ARG A 576 23.66 -6.74 -24.05
C ARG A 576 24.16 -7.60 -22.89
N LEU A 577 23.59 -8.79 -22.69
CA LEU A 577 23.85 -9.63 -21.53
C LEU A 577 24.97 -10.64 -21.79
N THR A 578 25.80 -10.90 -20.79
CA THR A 578 26.76 -12.00 -20.87
C THR A 578 26.07 -13.34 -20.58
N ASN A 579 26.70 -14.44 -21.00
CA ASN A 579 26.23 -15.78 -20.63
C ASN A 579 26.13 -16.01 -19.11
N ALA A 580 26.93 -15.29 -18.31
CA ALA A 580 26.86 -15.36 -16.85
C ALA A 580 25.61 -14.66 -16.32
N ASP A 581 25.29 -13.47 -16.86
CA ASP A 581 24.10 -12.69 -16.49
C ASP A 581 22.83 -13.47 -16.82
N ILE A 582 22.74 -14.03 -18.02
CA ILE A 582 21.60 -14.85 -18.46
C ILE A 582 21.38 -16.01 -17.50
N LYS A 583 22.44 -16.71 -17.09
CA LYS A 583 22.34 -17.82 -16.12
C LYS A 583 21.87 -17.35 -14.74
N ARG A 584 22.42 -16.24 -14.23
CA ARG A 584 22.06 -15.66 -12.92
C ARG A 584 20.59 -15.23 -12.91
N MET A 585 20.17 -14.46 -13.90
CA MET A 585 18.80 -13.97 -14.03
C MET A 585 17.81 -15.12 -14.25
N THR A 586 18.16 -16.12 -15.07
CA THR A 586 17.31 -17.31 -15.26
C THR A 586 17.10 -18.07 -13.95
N ARG A 587 18.14 -18.18 -13.10
CA ARG A 587 18.00 -18.79 -11.78
C ARG A 587 17.06 -17.96 -10.91
N ALA A 588 17.25 -16.64 -10.87
CA ALA A 588 16.41 -15.74 -10.09
C ALA A 588 14.93 -15.77 -10.53
N VAL A 589 14.66 -15.82 -11.84
CA VAL A 589 13.31 -16.02 -12.39
C VAL A 589 12.70 -17.33 -11.90
N ARG A 590 13.46 -18.43 -11.89
CA ARG A 590 12.96 -19.71 -11.36
C ARG A 590 12.64 -19.62 -9.87
N THR A 591 13.48 -18.95 -9.07
CA THR A 591 13.18 -18.70 -7.64
C THR A 591 11.88 -17.92 -7.49
N CYS A 592 11.70 -16.82 -8.24
CA CYS A 592 10.49 -16.02 -8.18
C CYS A 592 9.24 -16.81 -8.61
N LEU A 593 9.35 -17.61 -9.68
CA LEU A 593 8.26 -18.49 -10.11
C LEU A 593 7.96 -19.59 -9.09
N ASN A 594 8.97 -20.12 -8.39
CA ASN A 594 8.76 -21.08 -7.31
C ASN A 594 8.04 -20.42 -6.13
N ALA A 595 8.44 -19.22 -5.71
CA ALA A 595 7.73 -18.44 -4.70
C ALA A 595 6.26 -18.20 -5.10
N LEU A 596 6.01 -17.74 -6.33
CA LEU A 596 4.65 -17.54 -6.85
C LEU A 596 3.85 -18.84 -6.93
N ARG A 597 4.49 -19.97 -7.23
CA ARG A 597 3.85 -21.28 -7.20
C ARG A 597 3.42 -21.66 -5.80
N LEU A 598 4.32 -21.53 -4.81
CA LEU A 598 4.00 -21.76 -3.39
C LEU A 598 2.82 -20.90 -2.96
N ILE A 599 2.79 -19.63 -3.36
CA ILE A 599 1.66 -18.73 -3.13
C ILE A 599 0.40 -19.27 -3.83
N SER A 600 0.45 -19.65 -5.11
CA SER A 600 -0.72 -20.07 -5.89
C SER A 600 -1.28 -21.46 -5.56
N THR A 601 -0.47 -22.38 -5.06
CA THR A 601 -0.93 -23.70 -4.62
C THR A 601 -1.56 -23.63 -3.24
N ARG A 602 -1.11 -22.67 -2.42
CA ARG A 602 -1.54 -22.49 -1.03
C ARG A 602 -2.69 -21.47 -0.90
N LEU A 603 -2.75 -20.51 -1.81
CA LEU A 603 -3.78 -19.48 -1.90
C LEU A 603 -4.59 -19.75 -3.17
N ARG A 604 -5.92 -19.65 -3.16
CA ARG A 604 -6.76 -19.75 -4.38
C ARG A 604 -6.55 -18.56 -5.36
N LEU A 605 -5.36 -17.94 -5.35
CA LEU A 605 -4.90 -16.82 -6.17
C LEU A 605 -4.55 -17.20 -7.61
N ALA A 606 -4.62 -18.49 -7.98
CA ALA A 606 -4.33 -18.96 -9.33
C ALA A 606 -5.17 -18.29 -10.44
N LEU A 607 -6.21 -17.52 -10.11
CA LEU A 607 -7.07 -16.82 -11.07
C LEU A 607 -6.80 -15.32 -11.23
N VAL A 608 -5.92 -14.70 -10.43
CA VAL A 608 -5.68 -13.24 -10.50
C VAL A 608 -4.42 -12.87 -11.31
N TRP A 609 -3.46 -13.81 -11.41
CA TRP A 609 -2.13 -13.56 -11.98
C TRP A 609 -1.83 -14.33 -13.28
N TRP A 610 -2.84 -15.07 -13.79
CA TRP A 610 -2.85 -15.73 -15.09
C TRP A 610 -3.94 -15.11 -15.95
#